data_AF-A0A6I4U7Z4-F1
#
_entry.id   AF-A0A6I4U7Z4-F1
#
_cell.length_a   1.000
_cell.length_b   1.000
_cell.length_c   1.000
_cell.angle_alpha   90.00
_cell.angle_beta   90.00
_cell.angle_gamma   90.00
#
_symmetry.space_group_name_H-M   'P 1'
#
loop_
_entity.id
_entity.type
_entity.pdbx_description
1 polymer ?
#
loop_
_entity_poly.entity_id
_entity_poly.type
_entity_poly.pdbx_seq_one_letter_code
_entity_poly.pdbx_strand_id
1 'polypeptide(L)' 'MKSSIALAVMAAVVAAVPSGMAGCGEFDGSFCVDAGAARHGLVITQGGTIEFDTTPEGLRLTVNDSRSGAQTILDLPSSK' A
#
# COMPACT_ATOMS: atom_id res chain seq x y z
N MET A 1 -51.24 10.69 -19.02
CA MET A 1 -50.11 11.01 -19.91
C MET A 1 -49.04 11.71 -19.08
N LYS A 2 -47.84 11.12 -19.02
CA LYS A 2 -46.49 11.71 -18.83
C LYS A 2 -46.32 12.99 -17.99
N SER A 3 -45.54 12.91 -16.90
CA SER A 3 -44.33 13.74 -16.67
C SER A 3 -43.65 13.26 -15.38
N SER A 4 -42.59 12.46 -15.40
CA SER A 4 -41.20 12.73 -15.81
C SER A 4 -40.33 13.35 -14.70
N ILE A 5 -39.50 12.47 -14.14
CA ILE A 5 -38.06 12.60 -13.87
C ILE A 5 -37.63 13.36 -12.60
N ALA A 6 -37.10 12.56 -11.66
CA ALA A 6 -36.25 12.93 -10.55
C ALA A 6 -34.91 13.50 -11.00
N LEU A 7 -34.34 14.45 -10.24
CA LEU A 7 -32.94 14.82 -10.35
C LEU A 7 -32.36 15.00 -8.93
N ALA A 8 -31.88 13.89 -8.35
CA ALA A 8 -31.02 13.94 -7.17
C ALA A 8 -29.59 14.17 -7.65
N VAL A 9 -29.06 15.37 -7.43
CA VAL A 9 -27.65 15.67 -7.67
C VAL A 9 -26.84 15.02 -6.56
N MET A 10 -26.32 13.83 -6.82
CA MET A 10 -25.27 13.23 -6.00
C MET A 10 -23.99 14.04 -6.20
N ALA A 11 -23.68 14.90 -5.22
CA ALA A 11 -22.40 15.57 -5.14
C ALA A 11 -21.33 14.50 -4.86
N ALA A 12 -20.58 14.12 -5.89
CA ALA A 12 -19.38 13.31 -5.76
C ALA A 12 -18.33 14.12 -4.99
N VAL A 13 -18.13 13.77 -3.71
CA VAL A 13 -16.96 14.23 -2.96
C VAL A 13 -15.76 13.45 -3.50
N VAL A 14 -15.03 14.08 -4.42
CA VAL A 14 -13.69 13.61 -4.80
C VAL A 14 -12.78 13.98 -3.63
N ALA A 15 -12.43 13.00 -2.81
CA ALA A 15 -11.39 13.19 -1.79
C ALA A 15 -10.09 13.57 -2.52
N ALA A 16 -9.64 14.79 -2.34
CA ALA A 16 -8.35 15.25 -2.85
C ALA A 16 -7.24 14.46 -2.14
N VAL A 17 -6.61 13.54 -2.86
CA VAL A 17 -5.37 12.90 -2.41
C VAL A 17 -4.29 13.98 -2.33
N PRO A 18 -3.64 14.20 -1.17
CA PRO A 18 -2.63 15.24 -1.05
C PRO A 18 -1.49 14.96 -2.04
N SER A 19 -1.27 15.93 -2.94
CA SER A 19 -0.18 15.95 -3.90
C SER A 19 1.14 16.11 -3.15
N GLY A 20 1.79 15.00 -2.81
CA GLY A 20 3.04 14.99 -2.04
C GLY A 20 3.53 13.61 -1.60
N MET A 21 2.70 12.56 -1.62
CA MET A 21 3.21 11.19 -1.49
C MET A 21 3.98 10.83 -2.77
N ALA A 22 5.21 10.33 -2.63
CA ALA A 22 5.92 9.69 -3.74
C ALA A 22 5.04 8.55 -4.26
N GLY A 23 4.35 8.79 -5.38
CA GLY A 23 3.57 7.77 -6.06
C GLY A 23 4.50 6.66 -6.54
N CYS A 24 3.92 5.48 -6.79
CA CYS A 24 4.59 4.40 -7.48
C CYS A 24 5.24 4.90 -8.78
N GLY A 25 6.53 5.23 -8.72
CA GLY A 25 7.32 5.59 -9.88
C GLY A 25 7.54 4.34 -10.73
N GLU A 26 7.37 4.47 -12.03
CA GLU A 26 7.41 3.33 -12.96
C GLU A 26 8.86 2.97 -13.29
N PHE A 27 9.27 1.73 -13.01
CA PHE A 27 10.41 1.10 -13.67
C PHE A 27 10.04 -0.30 -14.17
N ASP A 28 10.67 -0.73 -15.25
CA ASP A 28 10.24 -1.91 -16.03
C ASP A 28 10.26 -3.19 -15.19
N GLY A 29 9.13 -3.91 -15.19
CA GLY A 29 8.93 -5.13 -14.39
C GLY A 29 8.68 -4.92 -12.89
N SER A 30 8.47 -3.69 -12.42
CA SER A 30 8.22 -3.41 -10.99
C SER A 30 6.74 -3.54 -10.61
N PHE A 31 6.50 -4.01 -9.38
CA PHE A 31 5.20 -3.94 -8.72
C PHE A 31 5.30 -2.92 -7.59
N CYS A 32 4.32 -2.03 -7.50
CA CYS A 32 4.24 -1.06 -6.42
C CYS A 32 2.83 -1.01 -5.84
N VAL A 33 2.76 -0.92 -4.52
CA VAL A 33 1.54 -0.78 -3.74
C VAL A 33 1.72 0.39 -2.80
N ASP A 34 0.79 1.34 -2.89
CA ASP A 34 0.60 2.35 -1.84
C ASP A 34 -0.36 1.77 -0.79
N ALA A 35 0.19 1.46 0.39
CA ALA A 35 -0.58 0.92 1.51
C ALA A 35 -1.28 2.02 2.34
N GLY A 36 -1.13 3.30 1.97
CA GLY A 36 -1.71 4.44 2.65
C GLY A 36 -1.31 4.49 4.13
N ALA A 37 -2.31 4.55 5.01
CA ALA A 37 -2.12 4.62 6.46
C ALA A 37 -1.97 3.24 7.15
N ALA A 38 -1.89 2.14 6.38
CA ALA A 38 -1.75 0.82 6.94
C ALA A 38 -0.43 0.70 7.72
N ARG A 39 -0.53 0.21 8.97
CA ARG A 39 0.65 -0.03 9.80
C ARG A 39 1.29 -1.39 9.56
N HIS A 40 0.54 -2.32 9.00
CA HIS A 40 0.96 -3.68 8.77
C HIS A 40 0.44 -4.16 7.41
N GLY A 41 1.21 -5.00 6.72
CA GLY A 41 0.75 -5.60 5.47
C GLY A 41 1.67 -6.69 4.94
N LEU A 42 1.14 -7.45 3.97
CA LEU A 42 1.79 -8.61 3.37
C LEU A 42 1.75 -8.49 1.85
N VAL A 43 2.92 -8.59 1.22
CA VAL A 43 3.07 -8.75 -0.22
C VAL A 43 3.41 -10.21 -0.50
N ILE A 44 2.59 -10.87 -1.31
CA ILE A 44 2.80 -12.26 -1.73
C ILE A 44 3.26 -12.26 -3.18
N THR A 45 4.37 -12.93 -3.45
CA THR A 45 4.89 -13.16 -4.79
C THR A 45 4.93 -14.67 -5.07
N GLN A 46 5.20 -15.06 -6.31
CA GLN A 46 5.44 -16.48 -6.62
C GLN A 46 6.68 -17.04 -5.89
N GLY A 47 7.64 -16.19 -5.55
CA GLY A 47 8.91 -16.59 -4.93
C GLY A 47 8.94 -16.47 -3.40
N GLY A 48 7.88 -16.01 -2.76
CA GLY A 48 7.89 -15.77 -1.32
C GLY A 48 7.01 -14.62 -0.86
N THR A 49 7.22 -14.17 0.37
CA THR A 49 6.45 -13.11 1.00
C THR A 49 7.32 -12.01 1.58
N ILE A 50 6.78 -10.80 1.61
CA ILE A 50 7.36 -9.65 2.30
C ILE A 50 6.27 -9.09 3.22
N GLU A 51 6.50 -9.15 4.51
CA GLU A 51 5.65 -8.54 5.52
C GLU A 51 6.29 -7.24 6.00
N PHE A 52 5.49 -6.19 6.17
CA PHE A 52 5.94 -4.95 6.78
C PHE A 52 5.15 -4.64 8.03
N ASP A 53 5.83 -4.13 9.04
CA ASP A 53 5.24 -3.58 10.26
C ASP A 53 5.89 -2.22 10.56
N THR A 54 5.08 -1.18 10.64
CA THR A 54 5.51 0.18 10.94
C THR A 54 4.98 0.58 12.31
N THR A 55 5.92 0.86 13.22
CA THR A 55 5.62 1.32 14.57
C THR A 55 6.18 2.73 14.75
N PRO A 56 5.85 3.44 15.85
CA PRO A 56 6.52 4.70 16.19
C PRO A 56 8.05 4.55 16.32
N GLU A 57 8.54 3.37 16.65
CA GLU A 57 9.95 3.07 16.88
C GLU A 57 10.72 2.81 15.58
N GLY A 58 10.05 2.41 14.49
CA GLY A 58 10.68 2.16 13.20
C GLY A 58 9.85 1.30 12.24
N LEU A 59 10.53 0.73 11.25
CA LEU A 59 9.98 -0.21 10.28
C LEU A 59 10.67 -1.57 10.44
N ARG A 60 9.90 -2.64 10.54
CA ARG A 60 10.37 -4.02 10.40
C ARG A 60 9.88 -4.59 9.08
N LEU A 61 10.79 -5.22 8.34
CA LEU A 61 10.49 -6.03 7.17
C LEU A 61 10.86 -7.49 7.44
N THR A 62 9.92 -8.40 7.20
CA THR A 62 10.18 -9.84 7.23
C THR A 62 10.06 -10.39 5.82
N VAL A 63 11.16 -10.86 5.26
CA VAL A 63 11.23 -11.45 3.92
C VAL A 63 11.39 -12.96 4.05
N ASN A 64 10.49 -13.72 3.44
CA ASN A 64 10.58 -15.18 3.36
C ASN A 64 10.72 -15.58 1.89
N ASP A 65 11.82 -16.24 1.51
CA ASP A 65 12.00 -16.82 0.18
C ASP A 65 11.53 -18.28 0.19
N SER A 66 10.51 -18.59 -0.61
CA SER A 66 9.90 -19.92 -0.63
C SER A 66 10.78 -20.98 -1.29
N ARG A 67 11.76 -20.57 -2.10
CA ARG A 67 12.64 -21.47 -2.85
C ARG A 67 13.76 -22.04 -1.98
N SER A 68 14.37 -21.20 -1.16
CA SER A 68 15.43 -21.58 -0.22
C SER A 68 14.91 -21.90 1.17
N GLY A 69 13.70 -21.45 1.52
CA GLY A 69 13.16 -21.50 2.88
C GLY A 69 13.83 -20.50 3.83
N ALA A 70 14.68 -19.60 3.30
CA ALA A 70 15.36 -18.61 4.11
C ALA A 70 14.40 -17.50 4.57
N GLN A 71 14.64 -17.03 5.80
CA GLN A 71 13.99 -15.85 6.35
C GLN A 71 15.03 -14.78 6.64
N THR A 72 14.72 -13.55 6.25
CA THR A 72 15.50 -12.36 6.59
C THR A 72 14.60 -11.36 7.32
N ILE A 73 15.09 -10.83 8.43
CA ILE A 73 14.43 -9.75 9.18
C ILE A 73 15.31 -8.51 9.06
N LEU A 74 14.74 -7.41 8.59
CA LEU A 74 15.38 -6.12 8.51
C LEU A 74 14.64 -5.13 9.42
N ASP A 75 15.34 -4.67 10.45
CA ASP A 75 14.86 -3.65 11.37
C ASP A 75 15.49 -2.30 11.02
N LEU A 76 14.65 -1.33 10.67
CA LEU A 76 15.01 0.04 10.32
C LEU A 76 14.49 0.97 11.41
N PRO A 77 15.31 1.34 12.40
CA PRO A 77 14.88 2.21 13.48
C PRO A 77 14.55 3.61 12.96
N SER A 78 13.55 4.25 13.57
CA SER A 78 13.26 5.66 13.32
C SER A 78 14.48 6.51 13.69
N SER A 79 14.88 7.38 12.77
CA SER A 79 15.87 8.42 13.05
C SER A 79 15.12 9.52 13.80
N LYS A 80 15.35 9.63 15.11
CA LYS A 80 14.83 10.76 15.89
C LYS A 80 15.32 12.09 15.35
#